data_AF-A0A1Q6PZY3-F1
#
_entry.id   AF-A0A1Q6PZY3-F1
#
_cell.length_a   1.000
_cell.length_b   1.000
_cell.length_c   1.000
_cell.angle_alpha   90.00
_cell.angle_beta   90.00
_cell.angle_gamma   90.00
#
_symmetry.space_group_name_H-M   'P 1'
#
loop_
_entity.id
_entity.type
_entity.pdbx_description
1 polymer ?
#
loop_
_entity_poly.entity_id
_entity_poly.type
_entity_poly.pdbx_seq_one_letter_code
_entity_poly.pdbx_strand_id
1 'polypeptide(L)'
;MEIRGDRLTDKENAGAALLDTCKEVKGKDPVQIGSYRGFTMSVAFDSMWKTYTLTLKGQMTHRVELGSDARGNLVRIENALDKMPERLRSVQEQLENLYNQQAASKAEVGKPFPQEQELAAKTARLIELDMELNLDGKGQPQPEQAIAKSTRPSVLDRLKAPPVHGAPEKPHKKEMEAR
;
A
#
# COMPACT_ATOMS: atom_id res chain seq x y z
N MET A 1 -17.41 -27.04 15.09
CA MET A 1 -16.07 -26.42 15.20
C MET A 1 -15.15 -27.46 15.78
N GLU A 2 -13.92 -27.56 15.31
CA GLU A 2 -12.94 -28.51 15.88
C GLU A 2 -11.80 -27.72 16.50
N ILE A 3 -11.51 -27.97 17.77
CA ILE A 3 -10.41 -27.32 18.49
C ILE A 3 -9.61 -28.43 19.16
N ARG A 4 -8.31 -28.53 18.88
CA ARG A 4 -7.40 -29.56 19.44
C ARG A 4 -7.87 -31.01 19.28
N GLY A 5 -8.68 -31.29 18.26
CA GLY A 5 -9.25 -32.62 18.00
C GLY A 5 -10.66 -32.83 18.57
N ASP A 6 -11.15 -31.91 19.41
CA ASP A 6 -12.51 -31.99 19.96
C ASP A 6 -13.51 -31.29 19.04
N ARG A 7 -14.53 -32.03 18.62
CA ARG A 7 -15.62 -31.52 17.80
C ARG A 7 -16.71 -30.91 18.67
N LEU A 8 -16.74 -29.58 18.69
CA LEU A 8 -17.69 -28.77 19.43
C LEU A 8 -18.85 -28.35 18.52
N THR A 9 -20.06 -28.75 18.88
CA THR A 9 -21.31 -28.41 18.17
C THR A 9 -22.07 -27.26 18.83
N ASP A 10 -21.87 -27.07 20.14
CA ASP A 10 -22.47 -25.99 20.90
C ASP A 10 -21.68 -24.68 20.76
N LYS A 11 -22.38 -23.55 20.60
CA LYS A 11 -21.77 -22.24 20.34
C LYS A 11 -21.03 -21.69 21.56
N GLU A 12 -21.54 -21.94 22.76
CA GLU A 12 -20.95 -21.43 24.00
C GLU A 12 -19.70 -22.24 24.36
N ASN A 13 -19.77 -23.57 24.26
CA ASN A 13 -18.63 -24.46 24.45
C ASN A 13 -17.52 -24.19 23.41
N ALA A 14 -17.89 -23.99 22.15
CA ALA A 14 -16.95 -23.65 21.08
C ALA A 14 -16.21 -22.33 21.34
N GLY A 15 -16.94 -21.29 21.77
CA GLY A 15 -16.35 -20.00 22.10
C GLY A 15 -15.45 -20.04 23.34
N ALA A 16 -15.85 -20.79 24.37
CA ALA A 16 -15.04 -20.98 25.58
C ALA A 16 -13.73 -21.73 25.27
N ALA A 17 -13.82 -22.86 24.57
CA ALA A 17 -12.64 -23.64 24.16
C ALA A 17 -11.70 -22.84 23.23
N LEU A 18 -12.26 -21.97 22.38
CA LEU A 18 -11.47 -21.05 21.56
C LEU A 18 -10.68 -20.09 22.45
N LEU A 19 -11.33 -19.43 23.40
CA LEU A 19 -10.67 -18.47 24.31
C LEU A 19 -9.60 -19.14 25.16
N ASP A 20 -9.88 -20.33 25.69
CA ASP A 20 -8.91 -21.05 26.52
C ASP A 20 -7.69 -21.48 25.70
N THR A 21 -7.91 -21.94 24.47
CA THR A 21 -6.82 -22.25 23.54
C THR A 21 -6.03 -21.00 23.15
N CYS A 22 -6.67 -19.84 23.01
CA CYS A 22 -5.99 -18.58 22.75
C CYS A 22 -5.05 -18.18 23.89
N LYS A 23 -5.45 -18.35 25.17
CA LYS A 23 -4.63 -17.97 26.33
C LYS A 23 -3.27 -18.70 26.39
N GLU A 24 -3.17 -19.87 25.77
CA GLU A 24 -1.94 -20.63 25.69
C GLU A 24 -0.96 -20.08 24.64
N VAL A 25 -1.46 -19.34 23.65
CA VAL A 25 -0.65 -18.69 22.61
C VAL A 25 -0.10 -17.37 23.12
N LYS A 26 1.21 -17.26 23.31
CA LYS A 26 1.86 -16.04 23.83
C LYS A 26 2.77 -15.34 22.80
N GLY A 27 2.84 -15.87 21.58
CA GLY A 27 3.75 -15.42 20.53
C GLY A 27 3.03 -14.86 19.31
N LYS A 28 3.81 -14.16 18.48
CA LYS A 28 3.35 -13.65 17.18
C LYS A 28 3.26 -14.74 16.12
N ASP A 29 3.92 -15.87 16.33
CA ASP A 29 3.89 -17.00 15.40
C ASP A 29 2.50 -17.65 15.43
N PRO A 30 1.83 -17.80 14.26
CA PRO A 30 0.52 -18.41 14.20
C PRO A 30 0.57 -19.89 14.62
N VAL A 31 -0.10 -20.21 15.74
CA VAL A 31 -0.25 -21.58 16.24
C VAL A 31 -1.55 -22.15 15.70
N GLN A 32 -1.50 -23.29 15.03
CA GLN A 32 -2.71 -23.98 14.58
C GLN A 32 -3.48 -24.55 15.77
N ILE A 33 -4.77 -24.20 15.86
CA ILE A 33 -5.63 -24.57 16.99
C ILE A 33 -6.75 -25.54 16.60
N GLY A 34 -7.07 -25.64 15.30
CA GLY A 34 -8.14 -26.53 14.85
C GLY A 34 -8.70 -26.19 13.47
N SER A 35 -9.97 -26.51 13.24
CA SER A 35 -10.66 -26.33 11.98
C SER A 35 -12.08 -25.79 12.16
N TYR A 36 -12.54 -24.96 11.22
CA TYR A 36 -13.92 -24.48 11.20
C TYR A 36 -14.44 -24.34 9.78
N ARG A 37 -15.55 -25.04 9.45
CA ARG A 37 -16.18 -25.03 8.12
C ARG A 37 -15.19 -25.27 6.96
N GLY A 38 -14.20 -26.15 7.16
CA GLY A 38 -13.17 -26.46 6.17
C GLY A 38 -11.98 -25.49 6.13
N PHE A 39 -11.96 -24.46 6.97
CA PHE A 39 -10.79 -23.58 7.15
C PHE A 39 -9.91 -24.08 8.28
N THR A 40 -8.59 -24.07 8.04
CA THR A 40 -7.61 -24.28 9.11
C THR A 40 -7.53 -23.03 9.97
N MET A 41 -7.68 -23.19 11.28
CA MET A 41 -7.65 -22.10 12.25
C MET A 41 -6.29 -22.00 12.91
N SER A 42 -5.68 -20.81 12.87
CA SER A 42 -4.45 -20.50 13.60
C SER A 42 -4.61 -19.21 14.39
N VAL A 43 -4.07 -19.16 15.61
CA VAL A 43 -4.12 -17.97 16.47
C VAL A 43 -2.71 -17.43 16.64
N ALA A 44 -2.58 -16.10 16.59
CA ALA A 44 -1.39 -15.38 16.97
C ALA A 44 -1.75 -14.33 18.03
N PHE A 45 -0.83 -14.06 18.96
CA PHE A 45 -0.97 -13.01 19.95
C PHE A 45 -0.03 -11.86 19.62
N ASP A 46 -0.59 -10.66 19.45
CA ASP A 46 0.20 -9.45 19.35
C ASP A 46 0.40 -8.83 20.73
N SER A 47 1.61 -8.94 21.26
CA SER A 47 1.98 -8.37 22.56
C SER A 47 1.96 -6.84 22.59
N MET A 48 2.10 -6.17 21.44
CA MET A 48 2.07 -4.71 21.35
C MET A 48 0.67 -4.18 21.63
N TRP A 49 -0.33 -4.81 21.00
CA TRP A 49 -1.73 -4.39 21.08
C TRP A 49 -2.55 -5.21 22.08
N LYS A 50 -1.95 -6.27 22.66
CA LYS A 50 -2.59 -7.26 23.51
C LYS A 50 -3.83 -7.89 22.85
N THR A 51 -3.76 -8.09 21.54
CA THR A 51 -4.87 -8.64 20.74
C THR A 51 -4.55 -10.05 20.28
N TYR A 52 -5.57 -10.90 20.31
CA TYR A 52 -5.51 -12.21 19.66
C TYR A 52 -6.07 -12.09 18.25
N THR A 53 -5.29 -12.51 17.26
CA THR A 53 -5.74 -12.59 15.87
C THR A 53 -5.94 -14.04 15.48
N LEU A 54 -7.17 -14.39 15.12
CA LEU A 54 -7.50 -15.64 14.48
C LEU A 54 -7.30 -15.51 12.97
N THR A 55 -6.61 -16.48 12.40
CA THR A 55 -6.41 -16.65 10.97
C THR A 55 -7.15 -17.90 10.50
N LEU A 56 -8.07 -17.73 9.56
CA LEU A 56 -8.80 -18.78 8.86
C LEU A 56 -8.14 -18.97 7.49
N LYS A 57 -7.40 -20.06 7.33
CA LYS A 57 -6.65 -20.39 6.11
C LYS A 57 -7.43 -21.38 5.24
N GLY A 58 -7.79 -20.95 4.04
CA GLY A 58 -8.33 -21.78 2.96
C GLY A 58 -7.61 -21.45 1.65
N GLN A 59 -8.34 -21.28 0.56
CA GLN A 59 -7.79 -20.72 -0.69
C GLN A 59 -7.35 -19.26 -0.52
N MET A 60 -8.05 -18.53 0.35
CA MET A 60 -7.69 -17.20 0.79
C MET A 60 -7.52 -17.20 2.31
N THR A 61 -6.78 -16.22 2.82
CA THR A 61 -6.54 -16.05 4.26
C THR A 61 -7.44 -14.96 4.80
N HIS A 62 -8.24 -15.29 5.81
CA HIS A 62 -9.12 -14.36 6.51
C HIS A 62 -8.62 -14.15 7.93
N ARG A 63 -8.54 -12.89 8.37
CA ARG A 63 -8.09 -12.52 9.72
C ARG A 63 -9.25 -11.93 10.49
N VAL A 64 -9.38 -12.34 11.75
CA VAL A 64 -10.43 -11.89 12.67
C VAL A 64 -9.78 -11.59 14.00
N GLU A 65 -9.99 -10.39 14.52
CA GLU A 65 -9.56 -10.05 15.88
C GLU A 65 -10.53 -10.65 16.90
N LEU A 66 -9.97 -11.36 17.87
CA LEU A 66 -10.71 -11.98 18.96
C LEU A 66 -10.74 -11.04 20.16
N GLY A 67 -11.93 -10.86 20.73
CA GLY A 67 -12.16 -10.16 21.99
C GLY A 67 -12.24 -11.14 23.18
N SER A 68 -12.70 -10.64 24.32
CA SER A 68 -12.86 -11.42 25.56
C SER A 68 -14.16 -12.23 25.64
N ASP A 69 -15.13 -11.96 24.77
CA ASP A 69 -16.43 -12.64 24.78
C ASP A 69 -16.45 -13.86 23.84
N ALA A 70 -16.75 -15.03 24.41
CA ALA A 70 -16.81 -16.32 23.72
C ALA A 70 -17.83 -16.30 22.57
N ARG A 71 -19.05 -15.82 22.86
CA ARG A 71 -20.16 -15.84 21.90
C ARG A 71 -19.96 -14.78 20.83
N GLY A 72 -19.55 -13.58 21.22
CA GLY A 72 -19.20 -12.49 20.31
C GLY A 72 -18.07 -12.85 19.35
N ASN A 73 -17.06 -13.62 19.79
CA ASN A 73 -16.00 -14.10 18.91
C ASN A 73 -16.55 -15.02 17.82
N LEU A 74 -17.47 -15.93 18.16
CA LEU A 74 -18.09 -16.80 17.18
C LEU A 74 -18.92 -16.00 16.16
N VAL A 75 -19.65 -14.98 16.62
CA VAL A 75 -20.40 -14.06 15.74
C VAL A 75 -19.44 -13.27 14.84
N ARG A 76 -18.31 -12.77 15.35
CA ARG A 76 -17.29 -12.10 14.52
C ARG A 76 -16.74 -13.02 13.43
N ILE A 77 -16.48 -14.29 13.78
CA ILE A 77 -16.03 -15.30 12.82
C ILE A 77 -17.09 -15.57 11.77
N GLU A 78 -18.36 -15.77 12.18
CA GLU A 78 -19.49 -15.96 11.26
C GLU A 78 -19.61 -14.77 10.30
N ASN A 79 -19.64 -13.54 10.83
CA ASN A 79 -19.70 -12.32 10.02
C ASN A 79 -18.52 -12.16 9.05
N ALA A 80 -17.30 -12.57 9.44
CA ALA A 80 -16.13 -12.52 8.58
C ALA A 80 -16.24 -13.50 7.40
N LEU A 81 -16.85 -14.66 7.62
CA LEU A 81 -17.13 -15.64 6.58
C LEU A 81 -18.31 -15.20 5.69
N ASP A 82 -19.34 -14.61 6.27
CA ASP A 82 -20.52 -14.14 5.53
C ASP A 82 -20.20 -12.98 4.57
N LYS A 83 -19.15 -12.19 4.87
CA LYS A 83 -18.66 -11.11 4.00
C LYS A 83 -17.80 -11.58 2.82
N MET A 84 -17.48 -12.88 2.72
CA MET A 84 -16.65 -13.40 1.62
C MET A 84 -17.21 -13.14 0.21
N PRO A 85 -18.52 -13.32 -0.06
CA PRO A 85 -19.08 -13.08 -1.39
C PRO A 85 -18.98 -11.61 -1.81
N GLU A 86 -19.21 -10.68 -0.87
CA GLU A 86 -19.07 -9.25 -1.12
C GLU A 86 -17.60 -8.88 -1.41
N ARG A 87 -16.66 -9.43 -0.63
CA ARG A 87 -15.24 -9.22 -0.84
C ARG A 87 -14.78 -9.77 -2.19
N LEU A 88 -15.29 -10.93 -2.60
CA LEU A 88 -15.01 -11.50 -3.91
C LEU A 88 -15.46 -10.56 -5.04
N ARG A 89 -16.67 -10.00 -4.95
CA ARG A 89 -17.18 -9.02 -5.92
C ARG A 89 -16.30 -7.77 -5.97
N SER A 90 -15.95 -7.21 -4.82
CA SER A 90 -15.09 -6.03 -4.74
C SER A 90 -13.71 -6.27 -5.37
N VAL A 91 -13.11 -7.44 -5.15
CA VAL A 91 -11.82 -7.79 -5.77
C VAL A 91 -11.95 -7.96 -7.28
N GLN A 92 -13.05 -8.55 -7.77
CA GLN A 92 -13.31 -8.65 -9.22
C GLN A 92 -13.47 -7.28 -9.88
N GLU A 93 -14.20 -6.36 -9.24
CA GLU A 93 -14.37 -4.99 -9.73
C GLU A 93 -13.04 -4.23 -9.73
N GLN A 94 -12.21 -4.37 -8.68
CA GLN A 94 -10.87 -3.78 -8.65
C GLN A 94 -9.98 -4.33 -9.77
N LEU A 95 -10.07 -5.63 -10.06
CA LEU A 95 -9.32 -6.26 -11.14
C LEU A 95 -9.75 -5.70 -12.50
N GLU A 96 -11.05 -5.58 -12.75
CA GLU A 96 -11.58 -4.98 -13.97
C GLU A 96 -11.14 -3.52 -14.13
N ASN A 97 -11.23 -2.73 -13.07
CA ASN A 97 -10.76 -1.35 -13.07
C ASN A 97 -9.25 -1.26 -13.39
N LEU A 98 -8.42 -2.13 -12.83
CA LEU A 98 -6.99 -2.18 -13.14
C LEU A 98 -6.72 -2.51 -14.61
N TYR A 99 -7.46 -3.45 -15.20
CA TYR A 99 -7.36 -3.74 -16.63
C TYR A 99 -7.74 -2.52 -17.49
N ASN A 100 -8.81 -1.82 -17.13
CA ASN A 100 -9.23 -0.60 -17.82
C ASN A 100 -8.18 0.51 -17.70
N GLN A 101 -7.62 0.74 -16.50
CA GLN A 101 -6.55 1.72 -16.28
C GLN A 101 -5.27 1.36 -17.04
N GLN A 102 -4.93 0.07 -17.12
CA GLN A 102 -3.81 -0.40 -17.90
C GLN A 102 -4.03 -0.15 -19.40
N ALA A 103 -5.22 -0.44 -19.92
CA ALA A 103 -5.57 -0.20 -21.31
C ALA A 103 -5.53 1.30 -21.65
N ALA A 104 -6.12 2.15 -20.82
CA ALA A 104 -6.10 3.59 -20.98
C ALA A 104 -4.65 4.14 -20.95
N SER A 105 -3.85 3.71 -19.98
CA SER A 105 -2.45 4.13 -19.85
C SER A 105 -1.61 3.69 -21.06
N LYS A 106 -1.80 2.48 -21.57
CA LYS A 106 -1.14 2.02 -22.81
C LYS A 106 -1.55 2.85 -24.03
N ALA A 107 -2.82 3.25 -24.11
CA ALA A 107 -3.30 4.12 -25.18
C ALA A 107 -2.68 5.53 -25.10
N GLU A 108 -2.57 6.11 -23.91
CA GLU A 108 -1.94 7.43 -23.70
C GLU A 108 -0.43 7.43 -23.98
N VAL A 109 0.30 6.37 -23.59
CA VAL A 109 1.74 6.25 -23.89
C VAL A 109 2.04 6.28 -25.39
N GLY A 110 1.11 5.77 -26.21
CA GLY A 110 1.24 5.79 -27.67
C GLY A 110 0.85 7.10 -28.33
N LYS A 111 0.25 8.06 -27.59
CA LYS A 111 -0.16 9.34 -28.18
C LYS A 111 1.05 10.26 -28.33
N PRO A 112 1.37 10.72 -29.56
CA PRO A 112 2.44 11.69 -29.76
C PRO A 112 2.10 12.99 -29.03
N PHE A 113 3.13 13.70 -28.59
CA PHE A 113 2.96 14.95 -27.87
C PHE A 113 2.30 15.99 -28.81
N PRO A 114 1.10 16.50 -28.48
CA PRO A 114 0.35 17.35 -29.41
C PRO A 114 1.09 18.62 -29.86
N GLN A 115 2.02 19.11 -29.03
CA GLN A 115 2.80 20.30 -29.29
C GLN A 115 4.24 19.97 -29.73
N GLU A 116 4.51 18.76 -30.22
CA GLU A 116 5.86 18.34 -30.63
C GLU A 116 6.46 19.24 -31.71
N GLN A 117 5.67 19.62 -32.73
CA GLN A 117 6.12 20.56 -33.76
C GLN A 117 6.34 21.97 -33.22
N GLU A 118 5.47 22.45 -32.33
CA GLU A 118 5.62 23.78 -31.71
C GLU A 118 6.84 23.83 -30.78
N LEU A 119 7.06 22.75 -30.02
CA LEU A 119 8.22 22.55 -29.16
C LEU A 119 9.51 22.53 -30.00
N ALA A 120 9.54 21.81 -31.13
CA ALA A 120 10.68 21.78 -32.02
C ALA A 120 10.97 23.16 -32.62
N ALA A 121 9.95 23.87 -33.10
CA ALA A 121 10.10 25.21 -33.66
C ALA A 121 10.58 26.24 -32.63
N LYS A 122 10.02 26.20 -31.41
CA LYS A 122 10.44 27.09 -30.31
C LYS A 122 11.84 26.77 -29.82
N THR A 123 12.20 25.48 -29.74
CA THR A 123 13.57 25.04 -29.41
C THR A 123 14.56 25.53 -30.45
N ALA A 124 14.27 25.36 -31.75
CA ALA A 124 15.14 25.81 -32.84
C ALA A 124 15.35 27.34 -32.82
N ARG A 125 14.28 28.12 -32.64
CA ARG A 125 14.37 29.58 -32.54
C ARG A 125 15.15 30.03 -31.29
N LEU A 126 15.03 29.31 -30.19
CA LEU A 126 15.79 29.59 -28.97
C LEU A 126 17.28 29.32 -29.19
N ILE A 127 17.65 28.21 -29.85
CA ILE A 127 19.03 27.91 -30.24
C ILE A 127 19.61 29.00 -31.13
N GLU A 128 18.86 29.42 -32.16
CA GLU A 128 19.27 30.51 -33.05
C GLU A 128 19.51 31.82 -32.29
N LEU A 129 18.57 32.18 -31.41
CA LEU A 129 18.65 33.40 -30.60
C LEU A 129 19.78 33.33 -29.57
N ASP A 130 20.06 32.16 -28.99
CA ASP A 130 21.20 31.93 -28.09
C ASP A 130 22.52 32.11 -28.82
N MET A 131 22.64 31.58 -30.04
CA MET A 131 23.81 31.77 -30.90
C MET A 131 24.02 33.24 -31.28
N GLU A 132 22.95 33.99 -31.53
CA GLU A 132 23.01 35.40 -31.91
C GLU A 132 23.25 36.32 -30.69
N LEU A 133 22.69 36.02 -29.52
CA LEU A 133 22.96 36.79 -28.29
C LEU A 133 24.35 36.51 -27.71
N ASN A 134 24.97 35.36 -27.98
CA ASN A 134 26.29 35.01 -27.45
C ASN A 134 27.46 35.70 -28.20
N LEU A 135 27.21 36.89 -28.76
CA LEU A 135 28.18 37.73 -29.49
C LEU A 135 29.17 38.47 -28.58
N ASP A 136 28.98 38.53 -27.26
CA ASP A 136 29.98 39.05 -26.30
C ASP A 136 30.66 37.89 -25.56
N GLY A 137 31.84 37.50 -26.05
CA GLY A 137 32.62 36.38 -25.56
C GLY A 137 32.99 36.48 -24.08
N LYS A 138 32.15 35.90 -23.21
CA LYS A 138 32.46 35.45 -21.84
C LYS A 138 31.34 34.57 -21.25
N GLY A 139 30.83 33.63 -22.03
CA GLY A 139 29.95 32.57 -21.54
C GLY A 139 30.16 31.33 -22.38
N GLN A 140 30.78 30.30 -21.81
CA GLN A 140 31.02 29.04 -22.52
C GLN A 140 29.71 28.54 -23.17
N PRO A 141 29.71 28.13 -24.45
CA PRO A 141 28.56 27.45 -25.01
C PRO A 141 28.41 26.15 -24.22
N GLN A 142 27.39 26.05 -23.37
CA GLN A 142 27.06 24.77 -22.77
C GLN A 142 26.46 23.94 -23.90
N PRO A 143 27.12 22.87 -24.37
CA PRO A 143 26.47 21.97 -25.30
C PRO A 143 25.17 21.49 -24.64
N GLU A 144 24.09 21.54 -25.41
CA GLU A 144 22.72 21.15 -25.10
C GLU A 144 22.58 19.76 -24.44
N GLN A 145 23.65 18.96 -24.42
CA GLN A 145 23.79 17.74 -23.64
C GLN A 145 23.75 17.97 -22.10
N ALA A 146 24.05 19.17 -21.60
CA ALA A 146 23.93 19.50 -20.17
C ALA A 146 22.47 19.73 -19.73
N ILE A 147 21.57 20.02 -20.67
CA ILE A 147 20.14 20.20 -20.40
C ILE A 147 19.38 18.91 -20.74
N ALA A 148 19.82 18.14 -21.74
CA ALA A 148 19.28 16.81 -22.06
C ALA A 148 19.74 15.68 -21.12
N LYS A 149 20.73 15.92 -20.25
CA LYS A 149 21.07 15.05 -19.11
C LYS A 149 21.23 15.86 -17.83
N SER A 150 20.45 16.93 -17.64
CA SER A 150 20.28 17.45 -16.29
C SER A 150 19.72 16.29 -15.47
N THR A 151 20.51 15.83 -14.51
CA THR A 151 20.23 14.82 -13.49
C THR A 151 19.06 15.27 -12.59
N ARG A 152 17.96 15.70 -13.19
CA ARG A 152 16.68 15.86 -12.52
C ARG A 152 16.14 14.44 -12.43
N PRO A 153 16.12 13.83 -11.23
CA PRO A 153 15.65 12.47 -11.09
C PRO A 153 14.25 12.38 -11.68
N SER A 154 14.04 11.37 -12.53
CA SER A 154 12.74 11.12 -13.14
C SER A 154 11.69 11.05 -12.03
N VAL A 155 10.51 11.61 -12.29
CA VAL A 155 9.40 11.52 -11.34
C VAL A 155 9.05 10.04 -11.07
N LEU A 156 9.28 9.16 -12.05
CA LEU A 156 9.18 7.70 -11.91
C LEU A 156 10.23 7.12 -10.95
N ASP A 157 11.46 7.64 -10.93
CA ASP A 157 12.49 7.21 -9.98
C ASP A 157 12.18 7.67 -8.55
N ARG A 158 11.58 8.87 -8.39
CA ARG A 158 11.15 9.38 -7.07
C ARG A 158 9.93 8.62 -6.52
N LEU A 159 9.04 8.12 -7.38
CA LEU A 159 7.90 7.29 -6.99
C LEU A 159 8.30 5.85 -6.62
N LYS A 160 9.46 5.39 -7.09
CA LYS A 160 10.01 4.06 -6.80
C LYS A 160 10.88 4.02 -5.53
N ALA A 161 11.25 5.19 -5.00
CA ALA A 161 12.03 5.32 -3.77
C ALA A 161 11.12 5.20 -2.53
N PRO A 162 11.52 4.45 -1.48
CA PRO A 162 10.78 4.41 -0.22
C PRO A 162 10.74 5.80 0.46
N PRO A 163 9.67 6.14 1.20
CA PRO A 163 9.55 7.45 1.82
C PRO A 163 10.62 7.60 2.92
N VAL A 164 11.53 8.56 2.74
CA VAL A 164 12.51 8.92 3.77
C VAL A 164 11.81 9.83 4.77
N HIS A 165 11.44 9.28 5.92
CA HIS A 165 11.11 10.06 7.10
C HIS A 165 12.38 10.68 7.70
N GLY A 166 12.34 12.00 7.90
CA GLY A 166 13.14 12.68 8.90
C GLY A 166 14.34 13.48 8.37
N ALA A 167 14.24 14.80 8.45
CA ALA A 167 15.31 15.69 8.91
C ALA A 167 14.73 17.08 9.25
N PRO A 168 15.33 17.82 10.20
CA PRO A 168 14.62 18.67 11.17
C PRO A 168 14.40 20.12 10.71
N GLU A 169 13.35 20.74 11.22
CA GLU A 169 13.05 22.17 11.06
C GLU A 169 14.16 23.06 11.64
N LYS A 170 14.65 24.01 10.83
CA LYS A 170 15.53 25.09 11.30
C LYS A 170 14.68 26.22 11.93
N PRO A 171 15.08 26.80 13.06
CA PRO A 171 14.29 27.83 13.73
C PRO A 171 14.42 29.20 13.01
N HIS A 172 13.28 29.86 12.82
CA HIS A 172 13.16 31.23 12.31
C HIS A 172 13.71 32.25 13.32
N LYS A 173 14.66 33.10 12.91
CA LYS A 173 15.04 34.33 13.62
C LYS A 173 13.99 35.42 13.33
N LYS A 174 13.34 35.95 14.38
CA LYS A 174 12.50 37.16 14.33
C LYS A 174 13.41 38.40 14.33
N GLU A 175 13.31 39.23 13.30
CA GLU A 175 13.72 40.64 13.37
C GLU A 175 12.66 41.42 14.16
N MET A 176 13.13 42.21 15.13
CA MET A 176 12.31 43.10 15.96
C MET A 176 12.64 44.53 15.51
N GLU A 177 11.67 45.19 14.86
CA GLU A 177 11.75 46.62 14.56
C GLU A 177 11.71 47.43 15.87
N ALA A 178 12.70 48.29 16.05
CA ALA A 178 12.71 49.32 17.08
C ALA A 178 11.87 50.52 16.63
N ARG A 179 10.98 50.98 17.50
CA ARG A 179 10.44 52.34 17.53
C ARG A 179 10.44 52.82 18.97
#